data_AF-A0A7C6FTG4-F1
#
_entry.id   AF-A0A7C6FTG4-F1
#
_cell.length_a   1.000
_cell.length_b   1.000
_cell.length_c   1.000
_cell.angle_alpha   90.00
_cell.angle_beta   90.00
_cell.angle_gamma   90.00
#
_symmetry.space_group_name_H-M   'P 1'
#
loop_
_entity.id
_entity.type
_entity.pdbx_description
1 polymer ?
#
loop_
_entity_poly.entity_id
_entity_poly.type
_entity_poly.pdbx_seq_one_letter_code
_entity_poly.pdbx_strand_id
1 'polypeptide(L)'
;MSGHGKTQKNGLYYETTVEEKIIQKPKSILKEYPRKGGSAPTATHYCPGCGHGILHKLIGEAIDDLGIQNRTVMASPVGCAVFAYYYFDCGHVQVAHGRAPAVGTGLSRAEEDAVVILYQGDGDLASIGLNETIQAANRGEKMAVFFVNNTVYGMTGGQMAPTTLVGEVTVTCQSGRDPRYTGYPLHMSELLDNLDAPVFIERVAVSDPKNIRKAKIAVKKALEVQKNGKGYAFVEVLSPCPTNLRMDAQGCEDFVNQEMSKEFPIRNFRDRRKDAKPLCRASSDFSQEALDNIFEVKKDTSWEARDDPSFARKVVRIAGFGGQGVLSMGLTLAQAACNDQRHVSWYPAYGPEQRGGTSDCTVVISGETIGSPVIQISDILVALNRPALEKFATKVKKDGLILFDKRISRFKDVEGFVPKGLRAIAVPARKLAKAHGVPRAANTVMLGVLMAMGVTNLPENVFKEAIKHTFHKKPKLINVNLEILETGVQWAQENLEL
;
A
#
# COMPACT_ATOMS: atom_id res chain seq x y z
N MET A 1 -51.97 -4.27 16.41
CA MET A 1 -53.04 -4.55 17.40
C MET A 1 -52.49 -5.61 18.33
N SER A 2 -52.17 -5.26 19.57
CA SER A 2 -51.50 -6.16 20.53
C SER A 2 -52.46 -7.28 20.99
N GLY A 3 -52.28 -8.48 20.44
CA GLY A 3 -53.00 -9.68 20.87
C GLY A 3 -52.48 -10.17 22.23
N HIS A 4 -53.33 -10.13 23.25
CA HIS A 4 -53.00 -10.61 24.60
C HIS A 4 -53.32 -12.10 24.71
N GLY A 5 -52.31 -12.96 24.59
CA GLY A 5 -52.44 -14.39 24.90
C GLY A 5 -52.14 -14.64 26.38
N LYS A 6 -53.16 -15.06 27.16
CA LYS A 6 -52.98 -15.52 28.55
C LYS A 6 -52.85 -17.04 28.59
N THR A 7 -51.74 -17.57 29.10
CA THR A 7 -51.60 -19.00 29.44
C THR A 7 -51.43 -19.16 30.95
N GLN A 8 -52.21 -20.06 31.54
CA GLN A 8 -52.32 -20.24 33.00
C GLN A 8 -51.47 -21.44 33.45
N LYS A 9 -50.45 -21.21 34.29
CA LYS A 9 -49.81 -22.24 35.12
C LYS A 9 -49.41 -21.63 36.47
N ASN A 10 -49.89 -22.22 37.56
CA ASN A 10 -49.48 -21.96 38.95
C ASN A 10 -49.71 -20.54 39.53
N GLY A 11 -50.83 -19.86 39.20
CA GLY A 11 -51.29 -18.70 39.97
C GLY A 11 -50.41 -17.45 39.92
N LEU A 12 -49.40 -17.40 39.05
CA LEU A 12 -48.56 -16.23 38.79
C LEU A 12 -48.85 -15.72 37.38
N TYR A 13 -49.28 -14.46 37.28
CA TYR A 13 -49.43 -13.77 35.99
C TYR A 13 -48.04 -13.41 35.46
N TYR A 14 -47.59 -14.07 34.40
CA TYR A 14 -46.45 -13.62 33.63
C TYR A 14 -46.96 -12.78 32.46
N GLU A 15 -46.75 -11.47 32.51
CA GLU A 15 -46.82 -10.63 31.31
C GLU A 15 -45.59 -10.92 30.45
N THR A 16 -45.69 -11.94 29.60
CA THR A 16 -44.78 -12.05 28.45
C THR A 16 -45.21 -11.02 27.43
N THR A 17 -44.61 -9.82 27.49
CA THR A 17 -44.60 -8.89 26.36
C THR A 17 -43.85 -9.57 25.22
N VAL A 18 -44.62 -10.17 24.30
CA VAL A 18 -44.09 -10.61 23.01
C VAL A 18 -43.87 -9.33 22.20
N GLU A 19 -42.64 -8.81 22.22
CA GLU A 19 -42.27 -7.76 21.26
C GLU A 19 -42.47 -8.32 19.85
N GLU A 20 -43.38 -7.71 19.09
CA GLU A 20 -43.54 -8.01 17.67
C GLU A 20 -42.20 -7.76 16.96
N LYS A 21 -41.56 -8.83 16.49
CA LYS A 21 -40.34 -8.72 15.71
C LYS A 21 -40.67 -8.22 14.32
N ILE A 22 -40.53 -6.91 14.11
CA ILE A 22 -40.64 -6.30 12.79
C ILE A 22 -39.48 -6.81 11.92
N ILE A 23 -39.80 -7.66 10.93
CA ILE A 23 -38.82 -8.10 9.93
C ILE A 23 -38.66 -6.96 8.93
N GLN A 24 -37.58 -6.21 9.08
CA GLN A 24 -37.23 -5.12 8.19
C GLN A 24 -35.80 -5.26 7.69
N LYS A 25 -35.49 -4.54 6.62
CA LYS A 25 -34.13 -4.38 6.13
C LYS A 25 -33.26 -3.76 7.23
N PRO A 26 -32.02 -4.26 7.47
CA PRO A 26 -31.11 -3.66 8.43
C PRO A 26 -30.87 -2.18 8.14
N LYS A 27 -30.84 -1.35 9.19
CA LYS A 27 -30.53 0.09 9.12
C LYS A 27 -29.09 0.33 8.72
N SER A 28 -28.17 -0.54 9.12
CA SER A 28 -26.77 -0.52 8.67
C SER A 28 -26.57 -0.83 7.18
N ILE A 29 -27.65 -1.06 6.43
CA ILE A 29 -27.62 -1.29 5.00
C ILE A 29 -28.36 -0.14 4.33
N LEU A 30 -27.69 0.55 3.40
CA LEU A 30 -28.21 1.72 2.67
C LEU A 30 -29.60 1.46 2.12
N LYS A 31 -30.53 2.41 2.31
CA LYS A 31 -31.93 2.28 1.90
C LYS A 31 -32.08 1.94 0.42
N GLU A 32 -31.28 2.57 -0.42
CA GLU A 32 -31.24 2.41 -1.87
C GLU A 32 -29.82 2.06 -2.29
N TYR A 33 -29.68 1.28 -3.36
CA TYR A 33 -28.37 0.94 -3.93
C TYR A 33 -28.35 1.30 -5.41
N PRO A 34 -27.25 1.91 -5.90
CA PRO A 34 -27.09 2.11 -7.32
C PRO A 34 -26.95 0.75 -8.02
N ARG A 35 -27.57 0.62 -9.20
CA ARG A 35 -27.26 -0.47 -10.14
C ARG A 35 -25.95 -0.15 -10.86
N LYS A 36 -25.38 -1.13 -11.57
CA LYS A 36 -24.10 -0.95 -12.30
C LYS A 36 -24.09 0.25 -13.27
N GLY A 37 -25.27 0.68 -13.74
CA GLY A 37 -25.40 1.79 -14.67
C GLY A 37 -24.79 1.49 -16.04
N GLY A 38 -24.67 2.52 -16.88
CA GLY A 38 -24.02 2.42 -18.19
C GLY A 38 -24.60 1.32 -19.08
N SER A 39 -23.76 0.36 -19.48
CA SER A 39 -24.11 -0.75 -20.37
C SER A 39 -24.96 -1.85 -19.70
N ALA A 40 -25.14 -1.82 -18.38
CA ALA A 40 -25.93 -2.79 -17.64
C ALA A 40 -26.85 -2.10 -16.59
N PRO A 41 -27.76 -1.21 -17.03
CA PRO A 41 -28.53 -0.34 -16.13
C PRO A 41 -29.51 -1.12 -15.24
N THR A 42 -29.89 -2.34 -15.63
CA THR A 42 -30.78 -3.21 -14.85
C THR A 42 -30.03 -4.19 -13.95
N ALA A 43 -28.70 -4.30 -14.05
CA ALA A 43 -27.93 -5.30 -13.32
C ALA A 43 -27.54 -4.83 -11.91
N THR A 44 -27.75 -5.70 -10.91
CA THR A 44 -27.13 -5.58 -9.59
C THR A 44 -25.63 -5.85 -9.67
N HIS A 45 -24.88 -5.43 -8.64
CA HIS A 45 -23.44 -5.70 -8.56
C HIS A 45 -23.14 -7.21 -8.54
N TYR A 46 -23.88 -7.96 -7.72
CA TYR A 46 -23.78 -9.41 -7.58
C TYR A 46 -24.73 -10.17 -8.51
N CYS A 47 -24.32 -11.37 -8.91
CA CYS A 47 -25.08 -12.28 -9.76
C CYS A 47 -26.26 -12.93 -9.01
N PRO A 48 -27.36 -13.28 -9.70
CA PRO A 48 -28.41 -14.11 -9.13
C PRO A 48 -27.85 -15.42 -8.59
N GLY A 49 -28.25 -15.81 -7.37
CA GLY A 49 -27.75 -17.02 -6.69
C GLY A 49 -26.40 -16.87 -5.97
N CYS A 50 -25.76 -15.68 -6.02
CA CYS A 50 -24.52 -15.45 -5.29
C CYS A 50 -24.75 -15.29 -3.78
N GLY A 51 -23.86 -15.86 -2.96
CA GLY A 51 -23.97 -15.82 -1.48
C GLY A 51 -23.69 -14.47 -0.83
N HIS A 52 -23.07 -13.51 -1.54
CA HIS A 52 -22.71 -12.19 -0.98
C HIS A 52 -23.90 -11.44 -0.38
N GLY A 53 -25.06 -11.44 -1.05
CA GLY A 53 -26.25 -10.74 -0.56
C GLY A 53 -26.79 -11.32 0.76
N ILE A 54 -26.71 -12.64 0.92
CA ILE A 54 -27.09 -13.32 2.17
C ILE A 54 -26.14 -12.91 3.28
N LEU A 55 -24.83 -13.00 3.04
CA LEU A 55 -23.83 -12.63 4.04
C LEU A 55 -23.91 -11.14 4.42
N HIS A 56 -24.15 -10.24 3.45
CA HIS A 56 -24.37 -8.82 3.72
C HIS A 56 -25.55 -8.60 4.66
N LYS A 57 -26.68 -9.27 4.40
CA LYS A 57 -27.85 -9.23 5.29
C LYS A 57 -27.50 -9.70 6.70
N LEU A 58 -26.78 -10.81 6.84
CA LEU A 58 -26.39 -11.35 8.15
C LEU A 58 -25.46 -10.41 8.93
N ILE A 59 -24.49 -9.80 8.25
CA ILE A 59 -23.59 -8.81 8.84
C ILE A 59 -24.38 -7.57 9.25
N GLY A 60 -25.27 -7.07 8.39
CA GLY A 60 -26.07 -5.89 8.71
C GLY A 60 -27.02 -6.10 9.89
N GLU A 61 -27.72 -7.22 9.94
CA GLU A 61 -28.55 -7.60 11.09
C GLU A 61 -27.71 -7.66 12.39
N ALA A 62 -26.48 -8.18 12.32
CA ALA A 62 -25.60 -8.26 13.48
C ALA A 62 -25.04 -6.89 13.91
N ILE A 63 -24.74 -5.99 12.97
CA ILE A 63 -24.34 -4.60 13.27
C ILE A 63 -25.46 -3.86 14.00
N ASP A 64 -26.69 -3.96 13.50
CA ASP A 64 -27.88 -3.35 14.11
C ASP A 64 -28.16 -3.92 15.50
N ASP A 65 -28.21 -5.25 15.63
CA ASP A 65 -28.44 -5.97 16.89
C ASP A 65 -27.44 -5.55 17.98
N LEU A 66 -26.19 -5.27 17.58
CA LEU A 66 -25.11 -4.93 18.50
C LEU A 66 -24.97 -3.43 18.77
N GLY A 67 -25.64 -2.59 17.97
CA GLY A 67 -25.60 -1.13 18.08
C GLY A 67 -24.25 -0.53 17.70
N ILE A 68 -23.53 -1.11 16.72
CA ILE A 68 -22.12 -0.77 16.40
C ILE A 68 -21.93 -0.03 15.06
N GLN A 69 -23.03 0.37 14.39
CA GLN A 69 -22.99 0.98 13.05
C GLN A 69 -22.03 2.17 12.95
N ASN A 70 -22.17 3.18 13.81
CA ASN A 70 -21.40 4.43 13.76
C ASN A 70 -19.90 4.25 14.07
N ARG A 71 -19.51 3.11 14.63
CA ARG A 71 -18.11 2.77 14.93
C ARG A 71 -17.52 1.77 13.93
N THR A 72 -18.33 1.28 12.98
CA THR A 72 -17.90 0.26 12.05
C THR A 72 -17.20 0.88 10.85
N VAL A 73 -16.00 0.37 10.54
CA VAL A 73 -15.26 0.70 9.32
C VAL A 73 -15.01 -0.59 8.56
N MET A 74 -15.49 -0.64 7.33
CA MET A 74 -15.37 -1.81 6.46
C MET A 74 -14.28 -1.60 5.41
N ALA A 75 -13.30 -2.51 5.40
CA ALA A 75 -12.26 -2.54 4.38
C ALA A 75 -12.70 -3.50 3.26
N SER A 76 -12.89 -2.94 2.06
CA SER A 76 -13.38 -3.67 0.89
C SER A 76 -12.28 -3.73 -0.18
N PRO A 77 -11.55 -4.86 -0.29
CA PRO A 77 -10.49 -5.03 -1.28
C PRO A 77 -11.04 -5.38 -2.67
N VAL A 78 -10.15 -5.35 -3.67
CA VAL A 78 -10.46 -5.74 -5.04
C VAL A 78 -10.97 -7.19 -5.14
N GLY A 79 -12.03 -7.40 -5.91
CA GLY A 79 -12.76 -8.67 -6.06
C GLY A 79 -14.27 -8.45 -5.93
N CYS A 80 -15.09 -9.51 -6.03
CA CYS A 80 -16.55 -9.36 -5.81
C CYS A 80 -16.86 -8.75 -4.44
N ALA A 81 -16.01 -9.02 -3.45
CA ALA A 81 -16.07 -8.43 -2.12
C ALA A 81 -16.01 -6.89 -2.13
N VAL A 82 -15.40 -6.27 -3.15
CA VAL A 82 -15.27 -4.81 -3.25
C VAL A 82 -16.62 -4.12 -3.18
N PHE A 83 -17.69 -4.73 -3.71
CA PHE A 83 -18.97 -4.05 -3.83
C PHE A 83 -19.66 -3.80 -2.49
N ALA A 84 -19.17 -4.34 -1.37
CA ALA A 84 -19.73 -4.12 -0.03
C ALA A 84 -19.90 -2.62 0.30
N TYR A 85 -19.02 -1.73 -0.17
CA TYR A 85 -19.16 -0.29 0.09
C TYR A 85 -20.40 0.35 -0.57
N TYR A 86 -21.01 -0.29 -1.58
CA TYR A 86 -22.30 0.18 -2.14
C TYR A 86 -23.51 -0.22 -1.31
N TYR A 87 -23.35 -1.09 -0.32
CA TYR A 87 -24.47 -1.70 0.40
C TYR A 87 -24.58 -1.26 1.86
N PHE A 88 -23.46 -1.02 2.55
CA PHE A 88 -23.49 -0.72 3.99
C PHE A 88 -23.43 0.77 4.28
N ASP A 89 -24.23 1.19 5.25
CA ASP A 89 -24.25 2.55 5.80
C ASP A 89 -23.30 2.64 7.00
N CYS A 90 -21.99 2.64 6.73
CA CYS A 90 -20.93 2.73 7.73
C CYS A 90 -19.67 3.36 7.10
N GLY A 91 -18.59 3.52 7.87
CA GLY A 91 -17.30 3.93 7.31
C GLY A 91 -16.78 2.89 6.32
N HIS A 92 -16.17 3.34 5.22
CA HIS A 92 -15.60 2.47 4.19
C HIS A 92 -14.20 2.89 3.78
N VAL A 93 -13.34 1.91 3.58
CA VAL A 93 -12.04 2.10 2.94
C VAL A 93 -11.90 1.07 1.83
N GLN A 94 -11.84 1.54 0.57
CA GLN A 94 -11.42 0.69 -0.53
C GLN A 94 -9.91 0.48 -0.42
N VAL A 95 -9.48 -0.77 -0.55
CA VAL A 95 -8.06 -1.11 -0.39
C VAL A 95 -7.52 -1.85 -1.60
N ALA A 96 -6.20 -1.75 -1.81
CA ALA A 96 -5.51 -2.52 -2.82
C ALA A 96 -5.66 -4.03 -2.56
N HIS A 97 -5.60 -4.82 -3.63
CA HIS A 97 -5.75 -6.28 -3.56
C HIS A 97 -4.71 -6.91 -2.60
N GLY A 98 -5.18 -7.73 -1.66
CA GLY A 98 -4.42 -8.41 -0.61
C GLY A 98 -4.03 -7.53 0.57
N ARG A 99 -4.40 -6.25 0.59
CA ARG A 99 -3.92 -5.29 1.60
C ARG A 99 -4.95 -4.96 2.68
N ALA A 100 -6.12 -5.59 2.68
CA ALA A 100 -7.12 -5.39 3.72
C ALA A 100 -6.58 -5.63 5.15
N PRO A 101 -5.77 -6.67 5.44
CA PRO A 101 -5.23 -6.86 6.80
C PRO A 101 -4.20 -5.80 7.21
N ALA A 102 -3.41 -5.29 6.25
CA ALA A 102 -2.44 -4.22 6.48
C ALA A 102 -3.14 -2.89 6.78
N VAL A 103 -4.12 -2.50 5.95
CA VAL A 103 -4.91 -1.29 6.16
C VAL A 103 -5.77 -1.42 7.42
N GLY A 104 -6.39 -2.59 7.63
CA GLY A 104 -7.17 -2.89 8.82
C GLY A 104 -6.36 -2.80 10.12
N THR A 105 -5.09 -3.22 10.09
CA THR A 105 -4.15 -3.00 11.19
C THR A 105 -3.97 -1.51 11.49
N GLY A 106 -3.80 -0.69 10.45
CA GLY A 106 -3.72 0.77 10.59
C GLY A 106 -4.99 1.36 11.20
N LEU A 107 -6.16 1.03 10.65
CA LEU A 107 -7.47 1.49 11.15
C LEU A 107 -7.68 1.12 12.63
N SER A 108 -7.44 -0.14 12.97
CA SER A 108 -7.60 -0.68 14.33
C SER A 108 -6.72 0.03 15.36
N ARG A 109 -5.54 0.49 14.95
CA ARG A 109 -4.55 1.15 15.82
C ARG A 109 -4.68 2.68 15.84
N ALA A 110 -5.20 3.25 14.76
CA ALA A 110 -5.45 4.69 14.68
C ALA A 110 -6.69 5.08 15.48
N GLU A 111 -7.74 4.25 15.44
CA GLU A 111 -8.98 4.49 16.17
C GLU A 111 -9.28 3.29 17.11
N GLU A 112 -9.07 3.49 18.41
CA GLU A 112 -9.14 2.42 19.40
C GLU A 112 -10.57 1.88 19.56
N ASP A 113 -11.58 2.72 19.34
CA ASP A 113 -13.00 2.35 19.49
C ASP A 113 -13.60 1.80 18.18
N ALA A 114 -12.86 1.77 17.07
CA ALA A 114 -13.38 1.30 15.79
C ALA A 114 -13.62 -0.21 15.76
N VAL A 115 -14.75 -0.61 15.16
CA VAL A 115 -15.04 -1.98 14.74
C VAL A 115 -14.57 -2.15 13.30
N VAL A 116 -13.41 -2.79 13.12
CA VAL A 116 -12.84 -3.02 11.79
C VAL A 116 -13.36 -4.33 11.21
N ILE A 117 -14.04 -4.26 10.07
CA ILE A 117 -14.51 -5.42 9.32
C ILE A 117 -13.71 -5.55 8.03
N LEU A 118 -13.10 -6.72 7.79
CA LEU A 118 -12.46 -7.04 6.52
C LEU A 118 -13.37 -8.01 5.75
N TYR A 119 -13.82 -7.60 4.58
CA TYR A 119 -14.66 -8.43 3.71
C TYR A 119 -13.83 -8.92 2.53
N GLN A 120 -13.33 -10.15 2.56
CA GLN A 120 -12.30 -10.61 1.62
C GLN A 120 -12.74 -11.86 0.86
N GLY A 121 -12.30 -12.01 -0.39
CA GLY A 121 -12.50 -13.24 -1.19
C GLY A 121 -11.23 -14.09 -1.26
N ASP A 122 -11.31 -15.25 -1.92
CA ASP A 122 -10.20 -16.23 -2.03
C ASP A 122 -8.87 -15.66 -2.53
N GLY A 123 -8.86 -15.05 -3.71
CA GLY A 123 -7.62 -14.49 -4.26
C GLY A 123 -7.05 -13.37 -3.42
N ASP A 124 -7.93 -12.59 -2.79
CA ASP A 124 -7.54 -11.49 -1.95
C ASP A 124 -6.84 -11.98 -0.67
N LEU A 125 -7.50 -12.89 0.05
CA LEU A 125 -7.09 -13.32 1.37
C LEU A 125 -6.05 -14.45 1.32
N ALA A 126 -6.32 -15.49 0.55
CA ALA A 126 -5.55 -16.74 0.57
C ALA A 126 -4.42 -16.78 -0.48
N SER A 127 -4.38 -15.81 -1.42
CA SER A 127 -3.30 -15.69 -2.40
C SER A 127 -2.42 -14.47 -2.10
N ILE A 128 -2.68 -13.33 -2.73
CA ILE A 128 -1.79 -12.16 -2.67
C ILE A 128 -1.74 -11.53 -1.27
N GLY A 129 -2.80 -11.69 -0.46
CA GLY A 129 -2.89 -11.23 0.92
C GLY A 129 -2.57 -12.29 1.98
N LEU A 130 -2.06 -13.48 1.60
CA LEU A 130 -1.86 -14.59 2.54
C LEU A 130 -1.00 -14.19 3.75
N ASN A 131 0.18 -13.63 3.50
CA ASN A 131 1.08 -13.23 4.57
C ASN A 131 0.49 -12.12 5.44
N GLU A 132 -0.20 -11.14 4.86
CA GLU A 132 -0.83 -10.05 5.62
C GLU A 132 -1.91 -10.59 6.57
N THR A 133 -2.71 -11.55 6.09
CA THR A 133 -3.76 -12.21 6.86
C THR A 133 -3.18 -12.96 8.05
N ILE A 134 -2.14 -13.78 7.81
CA ILE A 134 -1.46 -14.54 8.88
C ILE A 134 -0.85 -13.58 9.91
N GLN A 135 -0.18 -12.53 9.46
CA GLN A 135 0.51 -11.58 10.34
C GLN A 135 -0.47 -10.76 11.18
N ALA A 136 -1.59 -10.31 10.60
CA ALA A 136 -2.65 -9.63 11.34
C ALA A 136 -3.31 -10.54 12.39
N ALA A 137 -3.58 -11.80 12.02
CA ALA A 137 -4.12 -12.81 12.92
C ALA A 137 -3.14 -13.13 14.06
N ASN A 138 -1.85 -13.30 13.75
CA ASN A 138 -0.80 -13.62 14.73
C ASN A 138 -0.59 -12.50 15.75
N ARG A 139 -0.75 -11.24 15.34
CA ARG A 139 -0.76 -10.08 16.26
C ARG A 139 -2.05 -9.94 17.07
N GLY A 140 -3.09 -10.69 16.73
CA GLY A 140 -4.40 -10.59 17.37
C GLY A 140 -5.09 -9.25 17.12
N GLU A 141 -4.84 -8.59 15.98
CA GLU A 141 -5.42 -7.27 15.70
C GLU A 141 -6.94 -7.25 15.89
N LYS A 142 -7.51 -6.13 16.40
CA LYS A 142 -8.96 -5.99 16.55
C LYS A 142 -9.61 -5.82 15.17
N MET A 143 -9.88 -6.95 14.53
CA MET A 143 -10.61 -7.01 13.27
C MET A 143 -11.47 -8.28 13.19
N ALA A 144 -12.65 -8.15 12.60
CA ALA A 144 -13.47 -9.28 12.16
C ALA A 144 -13.27 -9.49 10.66
N VAL A 145 -12.75 -10.67 10.30
CA VAL A 145 -12.52 -11.05 8.91
C VAL A 145 -13.61 -12.00 8.47
N PHE A 146 -14.36 -11.60 7.44
CA PHE A 146 -15.31 -12.45 6.73
C PHE A 146 -14.67 -12.89 5.43
N PHE A 147 -14.22 -14.14 5.41
CA PHE A 147 -13.57 -14.76 4.28
C PHE A 147 -14.61 -15.48 3.41
N VAL A 148 -14.92 -14.91 2.25
CA VAL A 148 -15.83 -15.52 1.26
C VAL A 148 -15.04 -16.51 0.41
N ASN A 149 -15.12 -17.79 0.78
CA ASN A 149 -14.54 -18.90 0.04
C ASN A 149 -15.56 -19.38 -1.00
N ASN A 150 -15.30 -19.07 -2.26
CA ASN A 150 -16.15 -19.41 -3.41
C ASN A 150 -15.38 -20.18 -4.49
N THR A 151 -14.21 -20.72 -4.12
CA THR A 151 -13.28 -21.57 -4.87
C THR A 151 -12.66 -20.96 -6.13
N VAL A 152 -12.95 -19.71 -6.49
CA VAL A 152 -12.46 -19.11 -7.75
C VAL A 152 -12.22 -17.60 -7.65
N TYR A 153 -11.44 -17.04 -8.58
CA TYR A 153 -11.36 -15.59 -8.72
C TYR A 153 -12.61 -15.05 -9.43
N GLY A 154 -13.66 -14.80 -8.65
CA GLY A 154 -14.99 -14.57 -9.19
C GLY A 154 -15.11 -13.36 -10.13
N MET A 155 -14.53 -12.21 -9.75
CA MET A 155 -14.64 -10.95 -10.50
C MET A 155 -13.85 -10.96 -11.81
N THR A 156 -12.72 -11.66 -11.86
CA THR A 156 -11.83 -11.70 -13.01
C THR A 156 -12.19 -12.80 -14.02
N GLY A 157 -13.28 -13.55 -13.77
CA GLY A 157 -13.84 -14.51 -14.71
C GLY A 157 -13.57 -15.98 -14.38
N GLY A 158 -13.28 -16.32 -13.12
CA GLY A 158 -13.28 -17.71 -12.67
C GLY A 158 -11.94 -18.42 -12.86
N GLN A 159 -10.82 -17.74 -12.58
CA GLN A 159 -9.50 -18.36 -12.50
C GLN A 159 -9.38 -19.22 -11.24
N MET A 160 -8.42 -20.15 -11.27
CA MET A 160 -8.04 -20.97 -10.13
C MET A 160 -7.62 -20.10 -8.94
N ALA A 161 -8.26 -20.35 -7.80
CA ALA A 161 -7.95 -19.76 -6.52
C ALA A 161 -7.17 -20.73 -5.62
N PRO A 162 -6.54 -20.26 -4.53
CA PRO A 162 -5.86 -21.14 -3.58
C PRO A 162 -6.77 -22.21 -2.97
N THR A 163 -8.07 -21.96 -2.86
CA THR A 163 -9.10 -22.86 -2.32
C THR A 163 -9.84 -23.70 -3.37
N THR A 164 -9.54 -23.54 -4.68
CA THR A 164 -10.09 -24.39 -5.74
C THR A 164 -9.87 -25.86 -5.41
N LEU A 165 -10.93 -26.67 -5.50
CA LEU A 165 -10.90 -28.09 -5.12
C LEU A 165 -10.03 -28.91 -6.09
N VAL A 166 -9.50 -30.04 -5.62
CA VAL A 166 -8.82 -31.01 -6.49
C VAL A 166 -9.81 -31.50 -7.56
N GLY A 167 -9.40 -31.44 -8.83
CA GLY A 167 -10.25 -31.79 -9.97
C GLY A 167 -11.22 -30.70 -10.45
N GLU A 168 -11.39 -29.59 -9.71
CA GLU A 168 -12.28 -28.49 -10.13
C GLU A 168 -11.69 -27.78 -11.36
N VAL A 169 -12.50 -27.69 -12.42
CA VAL A 169 -12.14 -27.06 -13.69
C VAL A 169 -12.38 -25.56 -13.61
N THR A 170 -11.35 -24.77 -13.91
CA THR A 170 -11.41 -23.30 -13.95
C THR A 170 -10.84 -22.77 -15.26
N VAL A 171 -10.99 -21.47 -15.54
CA VAL A 171 -10.51 -20.89 -16.82
C VAL A 171 -9.01 -21.09 -17.02
N THR A 172 -8.23 -21.05 -15.93
CA THR A 172 -6.76 -21.24 -15.95
C THR A 172 -6.33 -22.66 -15.58
N CYS A 173 -7.27 -23.54 -15.23
CA CYS A 173 -7.02 -24.93 -14.91
C CYS A 173 -8.05 -25.83 -15.60
N GLN A 174 -7.92 -25.94 -16.93
CA GLN A 174 -8.96 -26.52 -17.79
C GLN A 174 -9.10 -28.04 -17.67
N SER A 175 -8.05 -28.72 -17.19
CA SER A 175 -8.05 -30.15 -16.90
C SER A 175 -8.47 -30.48 -15.47
N GLY A 176 -8.89 -29.47 -14.70
CA GLY A 176 -9.09 -29.60 -13.26
C GLY A 176 -7.79 -29.43 -12.48
N ARG A 177 -7.89 -29.00 -11.21
CA ARG A 177 -6.72 -28.83 -10.33
C ARG A 177 -6.00 -30.16 -10.10
N ASP A 178 -4.76 -30.26 -10.58
CA ASP A 178 -3.84 -31.35 -10.25
C ASP A 178 -2.93 -30.93 -9.07
N PRO A 179 -3.08 -31.53 -7.88
CA PRO A 179 -2.30 -31.15 -6.72
C PRO A 179 -0.79 -31.40 -6.87
N ARG A 180 -0.37 -32.26 -7.78
CA ARG A 180 1.05 -32.52 -8.05
C ARG A 180 1.71 -31.39 -8.83
N TYR A 181 0.92 -30.60 -9.56
CA TYR A 181 1.40 -29.49 -10.38
C TYR A 181 1.11 -28.13 -9.74
N THR A 182 -0.10 -27.93 -9.21
CA THR A 182 -0.56 -26.63 -8.66
C THR A 182 -0.71 -26.62 -7.15
N GLY A 183 -0.36 -27.72 -6.46
CA GLY A 183 -0.51 -27.85 -5.01
C GLY A 183 -1.95 -28.12 -4.56
N TYR A 184 -2.15 -28.36 -3.27
CA TYR A 184 -3.46 -28.66 -2.67
C TYR A 184 -4.27 -27.40 -2.29
N PRO A 185 -5.61 -27.49 -2.16
CA PRO A 185 -6.44 -26.42 -1.65
C PRO A 185 -5.93 -25.91 -0.29
N LEU A 186 -5.89 -24.58 -0.09
CA LEU A 186 -5.42 -24.00 1.18
C LEU A 186 -6.52 -23.93 2.24
N HIS A 187 -6.29 -24.58 3.37
CA HIS A 187 -7.19 -24.62 4.52
C HIS A 187 -6.96 -23.45 5.49
N MET A 188 -7.51 -22.27 5.17
CA MET A 188 -7.22 -21.03 5.92
C MET A 188 -7.66 -21.07 7.39
N SER A 189 -8.84 -21.62 7.70
CA SER A 189 -9.30 -21.74 9.10
C SER A 189 -8.33 -22.58 9.94
N GLU A 190 -7.86 -23.70 9.40
CA GLU A 190 -6.90 -24.61 10.01
C GLU A 190 -5.54 -23.94 10.19
N LEU A 191 -5.04 -23.23 9.17
CA LEU A 191 -3.78 -22.49 9.25
C LEU A 191 -3.84 -21.43 10.36
N LEU A 192 -4.92 -20.65 10.43
CA LEU A 192 -5.07 -19.60 11.44
C LEU A 192 -5.31 -20.16 12.85
N ASP A 193 -5.92 -21.34 12.97
CA ASP A 193 -6.13 -21.99 14.27
C ASP A 193 -4.85 -22.54 14.91
N ASN A 194 -3.75 -22.62 14.15
CA ASN A 194 -2.43 -22.90 14.73
C ASN A 194 -1.80 -21.66 15.41
N LEU A 195 -2.37 -20.47 15.26
CA LEU A 195 -1.87 -19.24 15.89
C LEU A 195 -2.47 -19.07 17.29
N ASP A 196 -1.74 -18.47 18.23
CA ASP A 196 -2.22 -18.33 19.61
C ASP A 196 -3.23 -17.18 19.79
N ALA A 197 -3.04 -16.08 19.08
CA ALA A 197 -3.73 -14.82 19.31
C ALA A 197 -5.21 -14.75 18.85
N PRO A 198 -5.66 -15.41 17.76
CA PRO A 198 -7.06 -15.36 17.35
C PRO A 198 -8.02 -15.80 18.46
N VAL A 199 -9.10 -15.05 18.64
CA VAL A 199 -10.12 -15.30 19.68
C VAL A 199 -11.23 -16.21 19.18
N PHE A 200 -11.62 -16.05 17.91
CA PHE A 200 -12.74 -16.75 17.31
C PHE A 200 -12.42 -17.15 15.88
N ILE A 201 -12.62 -18.44 15.56
CA ILE A 201 -12.43 -19.00 14.22
C ILE A 201 -13.56 -20.01 13.97
N GLU A 202 -14.40 -19.75 12.96
CA GLU A 202 -15.50 -20.64 12.60
C GLU A 202 -15.71 -20.67 11.09
N ARG A 203 -15.89 -21.88 10.53
CA ARG A 203 -16.30 -22.07 9.13
C ARG A 203 -17.78 -22.35 9.06
N VAL A 204 -18.48 -21.62 8.20
CA VAL A 204 -19.92 -21.73 7.94
C VAL A 204 -20.21 -21.78 6.44
N ALA A 205 -21.46 -22.01 6.06
CA ALA A 205 -21.90 -21.94 4.67
C ALA A 205 -23.17 -21.09 4.54
N VAL A 206 -23.43 -20.59 3.33
CA VAL A 206 -24.66 -19.83 2.98
C VAL A 206 -25.44 -20.48 1.83
N SER A 207 -25.30 -21.81 1.68
CA SER A 207 -25.94 -22.63 0.65
C SER A 207 -27.43 -22.84 0.87
N ASP A 208 -27.86 -23.06 2.12
CA ASP A 208 -29.24 -23.47 2.46
C ASP A 208 -29.73 -22.83 3.78
N PRO A 209 -31.05 -22.88 4.09
CA PRO A 209 -31.61 -22.26 5.29
C PRO A 209 -31.00 -22.73 6.62
N LYS A 210 -30.57 -23.99 6.73
CA LYS A 210 -29.95 -24.54 7.95
C LYS A 210 -28.57 -23.94 8.14
N ASN A 211 -27.78 -23.89 7.08
CA ASN A 211 -26.44 -23.31 7.10
C ASN A 211 -26.46 -21.79 7.29
N ILE A 212 -27.42 -21.08 6.67
CA ILE A 212 -27.62 -19.63 6.86
C ILE A 212 -27.90 -19.28 8.33
N ARG A 213 -28.69 -20.09 9.05
CA ARG A 213 -28.92 -19.89 10.50
C ARG A 213 -27.64 -20.02 11.33
N LYS A 214 -26.77 -20.97 10.99
CA LYS A 214 -25.46 -21.13 11.65
C LYS A 214 -24.54 -19.96 11.32
N ALA A 215 -24.49 -19.55 10.06
CA ALA A 215 -23.73 -18.39 9.62
C ALA A 215 -24.14 -17.12 10.36
N LYS A 216 -25.46 -16.90 10.57
CA LYS A 216 -25.97 -15.78 11.35
C LYS A 216 -25.38 -15.74 12.77
N ILE A 217 -25.32 -16.90 13.43
CA ILE A 217 -24.77 -17.01 14.79
C ILE A 217 -23.28 -16.68 14.75
N ALA A 218 -22.50 -17.30 13.86
CA ALA A 218 -21.06 -17.08 13.76
C ALA A 218 -20.70 -15.61 13.45
N VAL A 219 -21.45 -14.96 12.54
CA VAL A 219 -21.29 -13.54 12.22
C VAL A 219 -21.49 -12.67 13.46
N LYS A 220 -22.59 -12.90 14.20
CA LYS A 220 -22.87 -12.16 15.44
C LYS A 220 -21.77 -12.36 16.48
N LYS A 221 -21.31 -13.61 16.67
CA LYS A 221 -20.20 -13.93 17.59
C LYS A 221 -18.91 -13.19 17.22
N ALA A 222 -18.56 -13.14 15.93
CA ALA A 222 -17.37 -12.44 15.45
C ALA A 222 -17.44 -10.92 15.72
N LEU A 223 -18.59 -10.31 15.48
CA LEU A 223 -18.79 -8.88 15.77
C LEU A 223 -18.88 -8.59 17.29
N GLU A 224 -19.33 -9.53 18.11
CA GLU A 224 -19.22 -9.43 19.57
C GLU A 224 -17.77 -9.41 20.05
N VAL A 225 -16.84 -10.11 19.38
CA VAL A 225 -15.40 -10.00 19.67
C VAL A 225 -14.93 -8.56 19.46
N GLN A 226 -15.34 -7.95 18.34
CA GLN A 226 -14.93 -6.59 17.99
C GLN A 226 -15.56 -5.54 18.90
N LYS A 227 -16.86 -5.63 19.15
CA LYS A 227 -17.58 -4.75 20.08
C LYS A 227 -16.89 -4.68 21.45
N ASN A 228 -16.37 -5.82 21.91
CA ASN A 228 -15.70 -5.93 23.21
C ASN A 228 -14.17 -5.71 23.14
N GLY A 229 -13.62 -5.32 21.99
CA GLY A 229 -12.18 -5.06 21.81
C GLY A 229 -11.28 -6.27 22.05
N LYS A 230 -11.79 -7.50 21.90
CA LYS A 230 -11.09 -8.72 22.36
C LYS A 230 -9.97 -9.21 21.44
N GLY A 231 -9.90 -8.72 20.20
CA GLY A 231 -8.84 -9.08 19.24
C GLY A 231 -9.39 -9.67 17.96
N TYR A 232 -8.68 -10.63 17.37
CA TYR A 232 -8.95 -11.11 16.02
C TYR A 232 -10.08 -12.15 15.97
N ALA A 233 -11.03 -11.95 15.05
CA ALA A 233 -12.10 -12.90 14.76
C ALA A 233 -12.13 -13.25 13.26
N PHE A 234 -12.30 -14.53 12.94
CA PHE A 234 -12.30 -15.05 11.58
C PHE A 234 -13.52 -15.91 11.32
N VAL A 235 -14.24 -15.62 10.25
CA VAL A 235 -15.36 -16.43 9.76
C VAL A 235 -15.14 -16.76 8.30
N GLU A 236 -14.83 -18.02 8.03
CA GLU A 236 -14.81 -18.55 6.67
C GLU A 236 -16.22 -18.92 6.23
N VAL A 237 -16.65 -18.43 5.08
CA VAL A 237 -18.00 -18.60 4.55
C VAL A 237 -17.90 -19.31 3.21
N LEU A 238 -18.28 -20.58 3.18
CA LEU A 238 -18.45 -21.33 1.94
C LEU A 238 -19.66 -20.74 1.19
N SER A 239 -19.40 -20.18 0.00
CA SER A 239 -20.36 -19.35 -0.72
C SER A 239 -20.49 -19.79 -2.18
N PRO A 240 -21.72 -19.88 -2.72
CA PRO A 240 -21.93 -20.23 -4.12
C PRO A 240 -21.45 -19.13 -5.08
N CYS A 241 -20.92 -19.55 -6.23
CA CYS A 241 -20.45 -18.71 -7.34
C CYS A 241 -21.05 -19.17 -8.69
N PRO A 242 -22.38 -19.03 -8.89
CA PRO A 242 -23.09 -19.68 -9.99
C PRO A 242 -22.56 -19.28 -11.37
N THR A 243 -22.15 -18.03 -11.55
CA THR A 243 -21.62 -17.54 -12.83
C THR A 243 -20.34 -18.26 -13.26
N ASN A 244 -19.41 -18.51 -12.34
CA ASN A 244 -18.12 -19.09 -12.69
C ASN A 244 -18.13 -20.62 -12.59
N LEU A 245 -18.89 -21.18 -11.65
CA LEU A 245 -19.14 -22.62 -11.57
C LEU A 245 -20.05 -23.13 -12.70
N ARG A 246 -20.80 -22.22 -13.37
CA ARG A 246 -21.75 -22.53 -14.44
C ARG A 246 -22.82 -23.53 -14.01
N MET A 247 -23.24 -23.42 -12.75
CA MET A 247 -24.28 -24.24 -12.14
C MET A 247 -25.52 -23.37 -11.88
N ASP A 248 -26.69 -24.01 -11.87
CA ASP A 248 -27.91 -23.38 -11.37
C ASP A 248 -27.89 -23.32 -9.83
N ALA A 249 -28.98 -22.80 -9.24
CA ALA A 249 -29.06 -22.63 -7.79
C ALA A 249 -28.95 -23.96 -7.03
N GLN A 250 -29.60 -25.01 -7.53
CA GLN A 250 -29.57 -26.34 -6.90
C GLN A 250 -28.18 -26.96 -7.01
N GLY A 251 -27.56 -26.91 -8.19
CA GLY A 251 -26.20 -27.41 -8.40
C GLY A 251 -25.17 -26.68 -7.55
N CYS A 252 -25.32 -25.37 -7.36
CA CYS A 252 -24.48 -24.60 -6.42
C CYS A 252 -24.68 -25.02 -4.96
N GLU A 253 -25.94 -25.24 -4.54
CA GLU A 253 -26.24 -25.76 -3.20
C GLU A 253 -25.59 -27.12 -2.98
N ASP A 254 -25.75 -28.04 -3.93
CA ASP A 254 -25.17 -29.39 -3.88
C ASP A 254 -23.64 -29.35 -3.88
N PHE A 255 -23.03 -28.53 -4.74
CA PHE A 255 -21.58 -28.35 -4.77
C PHE A 255 -21.04 -27.86 -3.41
N VAL A 256 -21.65 -26.83 -2.82
CA VAL A 256 -21.22 -26.32 -1.51
C VAL A 256 -21.42 -27.38 -0.42
N ASN A 257 -22.57 -28.05 -0.41
CA ASN A 257 -22.95 -28.97 0.65
C ASN A 257 -22.27 -30.34 0.56
N GLN A 258 -21.94 -30.83 -0.63
CA GLN A 258 -21.44 -32.18 -0.86
C GLN A 258 -19.96 -32.21 -1.23
N GLU A 259 -19.45 -31.19 -1.94
CA GLU A 259 -18.05 -31.13 -2.39
C GLU A 259 -17.22 -30.18 -1.52
N MET A 260 -17.58 -28.89 -1.47
CA MET A 260 -16.81 -27.90 -0.70
C MET A 260 -16.80 -28.24 0.78
N SER A 261 -17.93 -28.64 1.37
CA SER A 261 -17.99 -28.97 2.79
C SER A 261 -17.17 -30.21 3.17
N LYS A 262 -16.88 -31.09 2.19
CA LYS A 262 -16.02 -32.27 2.37
C LYS A 262 -14.54 -31.86 2.43
N GLU A 263 -14.11 -30.99 1.52
CA GLU A 263 -12.75 -30.44 1.53
C GLU A 263 -12.53 -29.43 2.67
N PHE A 264 -13.56 -28.65 2.99
CA PHE A 264 -13.57 -27.59 3.99
C PHE A 264 -14.65 -27.85 5.06
N PRO A 265 -14.40 -28.73 6.05
CA PRO A 265 -15.40 -29.10 7.05
C PRO A 265 -15.96 -27.91 7.83
N ILE A 266 -17.29 -27.76 7.82
CA ILE A 266 -18.02 -26.72 8.55
C ILE A 266 -18.00 -27.04 10.05
N ARG A 267 -17.25 -26.25 10.82
CA ARG A 267 -17.16 -26.36 12.29
C ARG A 267 -16.66 -25.07 12.93
N ASN A 268 -16.86 -24.97 14.24
CA ASN A 268 -16.12 -24.03 15.07
C ASN A 268 -14.74 -24.62 15.38
N PHE A 269 -13.68 -23.88 15.03
CA PHE A 269 -12.29 -24.25 15.33
C PHE A 269 -11.88 -23.68 16.68
N ARG A 270 -12.33 -22.45 16.96
CA ARG A 270 -11.99 -21.73 18.18
C ARG A 270 -13.11 -20.80 18.62
N ASP A 271 -13.43 -20.82 19.91
CA ASP A 271 -14.30 -19.84 20.58
C ASP A 271 -13.78 -19.54 21.99
N ARG A 272 -12.80 -18.63 22.09
CA ARG A 272 -12.22 -18.15 23.37
C ARG A 272 -12.90 -16.87 23.88
N ARG A 273 -14.10 -16.55 23.39
CA ARG A 273 -14.76 -15.26 23.67
C ARG A 273 -15.05 -15.04 25.16
N LYS A 274 -15.23 -16.10 25.94
CA LYS A 274 -15.46 -16.01 27.39
C LYS A 274 -14.20 -15.61 28.16
N ASP A 275 -13.05 -16.12 27.73
CA ASP A 275 -11.78 -16.00 28.46
C ASP A 275 -10.91 -14.85 27.94
N ALA A 276 -11.07 -14.47 26.67
CA ALA A 276 -10.31 -13.40 26.04
C ALA A 276 -10.62 -12.04 26.70
N LYS A 277 -9.56 -11.38 27.15
CA LYS A 277 -9.59 -10.02 27.69
C LYS A 277 -9.55 -9.00 26.53
N PRO A 278 -10.17 -7.82 26.69
CA PRO A 278 -9.97 -6.72 25.75
C PRO A 278 -8.48 -6.40 25.59
N LEU A 279 -8.06 -6.10 24.37
CA LEU A 279 -6.72 -5.61 24.10
C LEU A 279 -6.60 -4.18 24.60
N CYS A 280 -5.50 -3.89 25.32
CA CYS A 280 -5.16 -2.55 25.77
C CYS A 280 -3.96 -2.06 24.96
N ARG A 281 -4.12 -0.95 24.24
CA ARG A 281 -3.05 -0.27 23.51
C ARG A 281 -2.69 1.04 24.21
N ALA A 282 -1.46 1.52 23.98
CA ALA A 282 -1.10 2.87 24.38
C ALA A 282 -1.95 3.88 23.60
N SER A 283 -2.28 5.01 24.22
CA SER A 283 -2.94 6.10 23.52
C SER A 283 -1.99 6.64 22.44
N SER A 284 -2.49 6.75 21.21
CA SER A 284 -1.76 7.37 20.11
C SER A 284 -1.84 8.89 20.24
N ASP A 285 -0.70 9.57 20.20
CA ASP A 285 -0.62 11.02 20.15
C ASP A 285 -0.56 11.48 18.69
N PHE A 286 -1.69 11.98 18.19
CA PHE A 286 -1.80 12.57 16.86
C PHE A 286 -1.79 14.12 16.90
N SER A 287 -1.31 14.71 17.99
CA SER A 287 -1.12 16.17 18.04
C SER A 287 -0.18 16.62 16.93
N GLN A 288 -0.42 17.82 16.40
CA GLN A 288 0.46 18.40 15.40
C GLN A 288 1.91 18.44 15.89
N GLU A 289 2.13 18.68 17.18
CA GLU A 289 3.48 18.68 17.77
C GLU A 289 4.14 17.29 17.73
N ALA A 290 3.43 16.24 18.12
CA ALA A 290 3.96 14.87 18.03
C ALA A 290 4.25 14.48 16.59
N LEU A 291 3.35 14.82 15.66
CA LEU A 291 3.54 14.57 14.23
C LEU A 291 4.72 15.37 13.66
N ASP A 292 4.82 16.67 13.98
CA ASP A 292 5.93 17.54 13.59
C ASP A 292 7.26 16.98 14.10
N ASN A 293 7.30 16.49 15.34
CA ASN A 293 8.48 15.86 15.92
C ASN A 293 8.84 14.52 15.22
N ILE A 294 7.85 13.66 14.96
CA ILE A 294 8.05 12.36 14.28
C ILE A 294 8.56 12.56 12.85
N PHE A 295 7.98 13.50 12.12
CA PHE A 295 8.34 13.81 10.74
C PHE A 295 9.49 14.83 10.64
N GLU A 296 10.05 15.27 11.77
CA GLU A 296 11.09 16.29 11.86
C GLU A 296 10.74 17.59 11.08
N VAL A 297 9.46 17.96 11.06
CA VAL A 297 8.96 19.17 10.41
C VAL A 297 9.33 20.38 11.26
N LYS A 298 10.30 21.15 10.80
CA LYS A 298 10.63 22.46 11.39
C LYS A 298 9.82 23.53 10.69
N LYS A 299 9.01 24.28 11.45
CA LYS A 299 8.08 25.31 10.93
C LYS A 299 8.77 26.45 10.16
N ASP A 300 10.07 26.68 10.39
CA ASP A 300 10.79 27.84 9.86
C ASP A 300 11.80 27.53 8.74
N THR A 301 11.84 26.31 8.18
CA THR A 301 12.95 25.90 7.28
C THR A 301 12.60 25.70 5.81
N SER A 302 11.34 25.82 5.40
CA SER A 302 10.95 25.64 4.00
C SER A 302 10.29 26.90 3.45
N TRP A 303 10.95 27.53 2.48
CA TRP A 303 10.36 28.61 1.69
C TRP A 303 9.36 28.03 0.70
N GLU A 304 8.19 28.65 0.58
CA GLU A 304 7.28 28.36 -0.53
C GLU A 304 7.94 28.75 -1.85
N ALA A 305 7.72 27.91 -2.87
CA ALA A 305 8.15 28.22 -4.24
C ALA A 305 7.37 29.42 -4.77
N ARG A 306 8.04 30.26 -5.57
CA ARG A 306 7.46 31.44 -6.22
C ARG A 306 7.54 31.29 -7.72
N ASP A 307 6.49 31.69 -8.41
CA ASP A 307 6.48 31.72 -9.87
C ASP A 307 7.45 32.80 -10.37
N ASP A 308 8.34 32.39 -11.28
CA ASP A 308 9.29 33.24 -12.00
C ASP A 308 9.44 32.73 -13.44
N PRO A 309 8.58 33.19 -14.37
CA PRO A 309 8.63 32.78 -15.77
C PRO A 309 9.96 33.09 -16.48
N SER A 310 10.82 33.95 -15.91
CA SER A 310 12.13 34.26 -16.47
C SER A 310 13.17 33.16 -16.17
N PHE A 311 12.93 32.34 -15.14
CA PHE A 311 13.80 31.22 -14.80
C PHE A 311 13.52 30.02 -15.70
N ALA A 312 14.37 29.84 -16.72
CA ALA A 312 14.29 28.69 -17.61
C ALA A 312 14.50 27.37 -16.86
N ARG A 313 13.63 26.39 -17.14
CA ARG A 313 13.70 25.04 -16.57
C ARG A 313 15.05 24.37 -16.80
N LYS A 314 15.58 23.72 -15.77
CA LYS A 314 16.83 22.93 -15.79
C LYS A 314 16.60 21.54 -15.22
N VAL A 315 17.10 20.53 -15.93
CA VAL A 315 17.06 19.11 -15.55
C VAL A 315 18.49 18.61 -15.35
N VAL A 316 18.81 18.26 -14.11
CA VAL A 316 20.11 17.70 -13.73
C VAL A 316 19.93 16.23 -13.37
N ARG A 317 20.58 15.33 -14.11
CA ARG A 317 20.67 13.91 -13.76
C ARG A 317 22.01 13.64 -13.09
N ILE A 318 21.97 13.00 -11.93
CA ILE A 318 23.17 12.58 -11.20
C ILE A 318 23.14 11.06 -11.13
N ALA A 319 24.23 10.40 -11.51
CA ALA A 319 24.26 8.95 -11.61
C ALA A 319 25.60 8.36 -11.17
N GLY A 320 25.54 7.18 -10.54
CA GLY A 320 26.70 6.53 -9.96
C GLY A 320 26.35 5.21 -9.25
N PHE A 321 27.27 4.69 -8.45
CA PHE A 321 27.04 3.51 -7.61
C PHE A 321 26.50 3.94 -6.24
N GLY A 322 25.83 3.01 -5.57
CA GLY A 322 25.51 3.15 -4.15
C GLY A 322 26.75 3.56 -3.34
N GLY A 323 26.60 4.57 -2.49
CA GLY A 323 27.69 5.10 -1.66
C GLY A 323 28.58 6.16 -2.32
N GLN A 324 28.38 6.52 -3.60
CA GLN A 324 29.09 7.63 -4.25
C GLN A 324 28.45 9.01 -3.99
N GLY A 325 27.35 9.08 -3.23
CA GLY A 325 26.69 10.34 -2.90
C GLY A 325 25.78 10.91 -4.00
N VAL A 326 25.25 10.04 -4.87
CA VAL A 326 24.27 10.40 -5.91
C VAL A 326 23.03 11.08 -5.31
N LEU A 327 22.35 10.39 -4.40
CA LEU A 327 21.14 10.90 -3.76
C LEU A 327 21.41 12.16 -2.93
N SER A 328 22.52 12.19 -2.18
CA SER A 328 22.86 13.34 -1.35
C SER A 328 23.21 14.58 -2.17
N MET A 329 23.91 14.42 -3.31
CA MET A 329 24.14 15.54 -4.22
C MET A 329 22.84 16.06 -4.83
N GLY A 330 21.95 15.15 -5.25
CA GLY A 330 20.65 15.55 -5.78
C GLY A 330 19.78 16.26 -4.75
N LEU A 331 19.78 15.79 -3.51
CA LEU A 331 19.04 16.42 -2.43
C LEU A 331 19.63 17.79 -2.07
N THR A 332 20.95 17.93 -2.03
CA THR A 332 21.60 19.25 -1.83
C THR A 332 21.25 20.21 -2.96
N LEU A 333 21.29 19.78 -4.22
CA LEU A 333 20.90 20.63 -5.35
C LEU A 333 19.41 21.02 -5.26
N ALA A 334 18.54 20.09 -4.90
CA ALA A 334 17.13 20.37 -4.71
C ALA A 334 16.89 21.36 -3.56
N GLN A 335 17.61 21.21 -2.45
CA GLN A 335 17.57 22.15 -1.33
C GLN A 335 18.09 23.54 -1.72
N ALA A 336 19.14 23.62 -2.56
CA ALA A 336 19.61 24.91 -3.07
C ALA A 336 18.53 25.61 -3.90
N ALA A 337 17.80 24.86 -4.73
CA ALA A 337 16.65 25.38 -5.47
C ALA A 337 15.49 25.82 -4.54
N CYS A 338 15.18 25.06 -3.49
CA CYS A 338 14.21 25.48 -2.47
C CYS A 338 14.61 26.78 -1.78
N ASN A 339 15.90 26.92 -1.44
CA ASN A 339 16.43 28.13 -0.79
C ASN A 339 16.34 29.36 -1.70
N ASP A 340 16.35 29.16 -3.02
CA ASP A 340 16.10 30.20 -4.04
C ASP A 340 14.61 30.33 -4.42
N GLN A 341 13.72 29.67 -3.67
CA GLN A 341 12.26 29.66 -3.89
C GLN A 341 11.83 29.19 -5.29
N ARG A 342 12.59 28.27 -5.90
CA ARG A 342 12.23 27.65 -7.18
C ARG A 342 11.29 26.47 -7.01
N HIS A 343 10.49 26.22 -8.03
CA HIS A 343 9.77 24.95 -8.15
C HIS A 343 10.79 23.85 -8.38
N VAL A 344 10.79 22.85 -7.51
CA VAL A 344 11.76 21.75 -7.57
C VAL A 344 11.09 20.39 -7.47
N SER A 345 11.59 19.44 -8.25
CA SER A 345 11.28 18.03 -8.11
C SER A 345 12.57 17.24 -7.97
N TRP A 346 12.60 16.36 -6.97
CA TRP A 346 13.69 15.41 -6.75
C TRP A 346 13.13 14.00 -6.90
N TYR A 347 13.61 13.28 -7.91
CA TYR A 347 13.11 11.94 -8.23
C TYR A 347 14.27 10.93 -8.22
N PRO A 348 14.36 10.06 -7.21
CA PRO A 348 15.36 9.02 -7.16
C PRO A 348 14.93 7.79 -7.97
N ALA A 349 15.87 7.16 -8.66
CA ALA A 349 15.70 5.88 -9.34
C ALA A 349 16.85 4.94 -8.96
N TYR A 350 16.52 3.87 -8.25
CA TYR A 350 17.49 2.85 -7.85
C TYR A 350 16.81 1.48 -7.83
N GLY A 351 17.45 0.48 -8.43
CA GLY A 351 17.00 -0.91 -8.39
C GLY A 351 17.53 -1.66 -7.15
N PRO A 352 16.94 -2.82 -6.80
CA PRO A 352 17.50 -3.74 -5.83
C PRO A 352 18.73 -4.43 -6.43
N GLU A 353 19.89 -3.77 -6.36
CA GLU A 353 21.12 -4.25 -7.02
C GLU A 353 22.22 -4.56 -5.99
N GLN A 354 22.46 -5.85 -5.71
CA GLN A 354 23.66 -6.27 -4.96
C GLN A 354 24.91 -6.10 -5.86
N ARG A 355 25.99 -5.54 -5.30
CA ARG A 355 27.32 -5.39 -5.94
C ARG A 355 27.42 -4.41 -7.13
N GLY A 356 26.99 -3.17 -6.92
CA GLY A 356 27.41 -2.07 -7.79
C GLY A 356 26.40 -1.69 -8.87
N GLY A 357 25.13 -1.64 -8.49
CA GLY A 357 24.10 -1.13 -9.37
C GLY A 357 24.15 0.37 -9.62
N THR A 358 23.64 0.78 -10.78
CA THR A 358 23.57 2.20 -11.13
C THR A 358 22.38 2.84 -10.43
N SER A 359 22.66 3.65 -9.42
CA SER A 359 21.69 4.56 -8.80
C SER A 359 21.75 5.90 -9.54
N ASP A 360 20.59 6.45 -9.86
CA ASP A 360 20.47 7.81 -10.36
C ASP A 360 19.40 8.60 -9.60
N CYS A 361 19.50 9.91 -9.69
CA CYS A 361 18.42 10.80 -9.33
C CYS A 361 18.34 11.93 -10.35
N THR A 362 17.12 12.44 -10.55
CA THR A 362 16.87 13.60 -11.40
C THR A 362 16.37 14.74 -10.52
N VAL A 363 16.99 15.90 -10.70
CA VAL A 363 16.55 17.17 -10.10
C VAL A 363 16.03 18.06 -11.21
N VAL A 364 14.77 18.46 -11.12
CA VAL A 364 14.16 19.44 -12.02
C VAL A 364 14.01 20.73 -11.24
N ILE A 365 14.55 21.82 -11.77
CA ILE A 365 14.47 23.18 -11.21
C ILE A 365 13.72 24.02 -12.24
N SER A 366 12.73 24.78 -11.80
CA SER A 366 11.83 25.52 -12.68
C SER A 366 11.38 26.82 -12.05
N GLY A 367 11.16 27.82 -12.90
CA GLY A 367 10.45 29.05 -12.52
C GLY A 367 8.94 28.85 -12.38
N GLU A 368 8.40 27.77 -12.94
CA GLU A 368 6.97 27.45 -12.90
C GLU A 368 6.72 26.03 -12.38
N THR A 369 5.48 25.74 -12.02
CA THR A 369 5.04 24.43 -11.50
C THR A 369 5.49 23.27 -12.39
N ILE A 370 6.05 22.22 -11.76
CA ILE A 370 6.54 21.03 -12.47
C ILE A 370 5.41 20.01 -12.58
N GLY A 371 4.91 19.78 -13.81
CA GLY A 371 3.80 18.84 -14.05
C GLY A 371 4.17 17.35 -13.95
N SER A 372 5.44 16.98 -14.05
CA SER A 372 5.88 15.58 -13.90
C SER A 372 7.33 15.47 -13.40
N PRO A 373 7.60 14.58 -12.42
CA PRO A 373 8.96 14.29 -11.95
C PRO A 373 9.73 13.35 -12.89
N VAL A 374 9.05 12.66 -13.81
CA VAL A 374 9.65 11.62 -14.66
C VAL A 374 10.23 12.25 -15.92
N ILE A 375 11.55 12.22 -16.04
CA ILE A 375 12.27 12.85 -17.17
C ILE A 375 13.06 11.83 -17.99
N GLN A 376 12.93 11.94 -19.31
CA GLN A 376 13.67 11.13 -20.27
C GLN A 376 15.01 11.76 -20.68
N ILE A 377 15.04 13.08 -20.93
CA ILE A 377 16.22 13.82 -21.41
C ILE A 377 16.64 14.88 -20.38
N SER A 378 17.93 14.92 -20.05
CA SER A 378 18.52 15.87 -19.11
C SER A 378 19.30 16.99 -19.81
N ASP A 379 19.35 18.18 -19.19
CA ASP A 379 20.21 19.28 -19.62
C ASP A 379 21.67 19.04 -19.22
N ILE A 380 21.84 18.46 -18.03
CA ILE A 380 23.12 18.24 -17.38
C ILE A 380 23.16 16.81 -16.85
N LEU A 381 24.25 16.09 -17.12
CA LEU A 381 24.56 14.79 -16.52
C LEU A 381 25.81 14.90 -15.64
N VAL A 382 25.72 14.45 -14.40
CA VAL A 382 26.86 14.20 -13.52
C VAL A 382 27.05 12.70 -13.36
N ALA A 383 28.08 12.15 -13.99
CA ALA A 383 28.40 10.72 -13.96
C ALA A 383 29.62 10.43 -13.05
N LEU A 384 29.36 9.76 -11.92
CA LEU A 384 30.40 9.46 -10.92
C LEU A 384 31.15 8.14 -11.19
N ASN A 385 30.69 7.36 -12.17
CA ASN A 385 31.33 6.14 -12.64
C ASN A 385 31.07 5.91 -14.14
N ARG A 386 31.77 4.92 -14.70
CA ARG A 386 31.69 4.58 -16.12
C ARG A 386 30.32 4.02 -16.54
N PRO A 387 29.73 3.01 -15.86
CA PRO A 387 28.41 2.50 -16.27
C PRO A 387 27.30 3.57 -16.29
N ALA A 388 27.35 4.53 -15.36
CA ALA A 388 26.43 5.66 -15.34
C ALA A 388 26.64 6.57 -16.56
N LEU A 389 27.89 6.87 -16.93
CA LEU A 389 28.19 7.65 -18.13
C LEU A 389 27.66 6.94 -19.39
N GLU A 390 28.00 5.66 -19.57
CA GLU A 390 27.56 4.85 -20.72
C GLU A 390 26.03 4.79 -20.83
N LYS A 391 25.34 4.60 -19.70
CA LYS A 391 23.88 4.46 -19.65
C LYS A 391 23.13 5.77 -19.94
N PHE A 392 23.70 6.91 -19.56
CA PHE A 392 22.96 8.19 -19.54
C PHE A 392 23.50 9.26 -20.48
N ALA A 393 24.70 9.12 -21.05
CA ALA A 393 25.26 10.13 -21.96
C ALA A 393 24.38 10.40 -23.19
N THR A 394 23.72 9.37 -23.72
CA THR A 394 22.76 9.49 -24.83
C THR A 394 21.41 10.11 -24.44
N LYS A 395 21.19 10.32 -23.13
CA LYS A 395 19.97 10.93 -22.55
C LYS A 395 20.23 12.37 -22.10
N VAL A 396 21.24 13.01 -22.68
CA VAL A 396 21.52 14.43 -22.52
C VAL A 396 21.07 15.15 -23.80
N LYS A 397 20.41 16.30 -23.66
CA LYS A 397 19.96 17.08 -24.81
C LYS A 397 21.14 17.52 -25.68
N LYS A 398 20.87 17.85 -26.95
CA LYS A 398 21.85 18.49 -27.82
C LYS A 398 22.40 19.77 -27.17
N ASP A 399 23.71 19.98 -27.25
CA ASP A 399 24.44 21.09 -26.60
C ASP A 399 24.39 21.07 -25.05
N GLY A 400 23.99 19.94 -24.45
CA GLY A 400 23.99 19.73 -23.01
C GLY A 400 25.38 19.48 -22.43
N LEU A 401 25.45 19.43 -21.10
CA LEU A 401 26.68 19.29 -20.32
C LEU A 401 26.80 17.89 -19.72
N ILE A 402 27.97 17.28 -19.83
CA ILE A 402 28.35 16.07 -19.11
C ILE A 402 29.56 16.37 -18.22
N LEU A 403 29.38 16.26 -16.90
CA LEU A 403 30.48 16.23 -15.93
C LEU A 403 30.74 14.78 -15.52
N PHE A 404 32.00 14.35 -15.57
CA PHE A 404 32.36 12.99 -15.18
C PHE A 404 33.72 12.90 -14.49
N ASP A 405 33.89 11.92 -13.59
CA ASP A 405 35.15 11.77 -12.85
C ASP A 405 36.30 11.36 -13.79
N LYS A 406 37.42 12.08 -13.75
CA LYS A 406 38.59 11.90 -14.62
C LYS A 406 39.18 10.48 -14.60
N ARG A 407 38.91 9.66 -13.59
CA ARG A 407 39.35 8.25 -13.63
C ARG A 407 38.64 7.44 -14.70
N ILE A 408 37.45 7.87 -15.14
CA ILE A 408 36.73 7.28 -16.25
C ILE A 408 37.54 7.48 -17.55
N SER A 409 38.18 8.64 -17.75
CA SER A 409 39.00 8.91 -18.95
C SER A 409 40.32 8.11 -19.03
N ARG A 410 40.61 7.23 -18.06
CA ARG A 410 41.74 6.28 -18.17
C ARG A 410 41.45 5.12 -19.12
N PHE A 411 40.20 4.97 -19.55
CA PHE A 411 39.78 3.99 -20.54
C PHE A 411 39.79 4.64 -21.94
N LYS A 412 40.34 3.94 -22.93
CA LYS A 412 40.57 4.47 -24.30
C LYS A 412 39.28 4.74 -25.09
N ASP A 413 38.13 4.31 -24.58
CA ASP A 413 36.82 4.29 -25.25
C ASP A 413 35.84 5.36 -24.76
N VAL A 414 36.24 6.24 -23.84
CA VAL A 414 35.32 7.26 -23.27
C VAL A 414 34.76 8.22 -24.31
N GLU A 415 35.55 8.59 -25.32
CA GLU A 415 35.10 9.41 -26.44
C GLU A 415 34.00 8.72 -27.27
N GLY A 416 33.92 7.38 -27.24
CA GLY A 416 32.87 6.61 -27.91
C GLY A 416 31.51 6.65 -27.19
N PHE A 417 31.47 6.98 -25.90
CA PHE A 417 30.23 7.02 -25.12
C PHE A 417 29.57 8.40 -25.08
N VAL A 418 30.31 9.46 -25.45
CA VAL A 418 29.81 10.83 -25.46
C VAL A 418 29.40 11.19 -26.89
N PRO A 419 28.08 11.42 -27.15
CA PRO A 419 27.63 11.91 -28.44
C PRO A 419 28.37 13.17 -28.90
N LYS A 420 28.66 13.26 -30.21
CA LYS A 420 29.27 14.46 -30.81
C LYS A 420 28.39 15.68 -30.57
N GLY A 421 29.01 16.80 -30.19
CA GLY A 421 28.31 18.08 -29.92
C GLY A 421 27.90 18.31 -28.46
N LEU A 422 28.18 17.37 -27.54
CA LEU A 422 28.03 17.61 -26.11
C LEU A 422 29.30 18.21 -25.51
N ARG A 423 29.14 19.14 -24.56
CA ARG A 423 30.27 19.62 -23.74
C ARG A 423 30.53 18.60 -22.65
N ALA A 424 31.62 17.83 -22.76
CA ALA A 424 31.99 16.82 -21.77
C ALA A 424 33.27 17.20 -21.03
N ILE A 425 33.21 17.27 -19.71
CA ILE A 425 34.30 17.77 -18.84
C ILE A 425 34.72 16.68 -17.85
N ALA A 426 36.00 16.32 -17.90
CA ALA A 426 36.62 15.35 -17.00
C ALA A 426 37.17 16.03 -15.74
N VAL A 427 36.48 15.89 -14.61
CA VAL A 427 36.86 16.52 -13.33
C VAL A 427 37.61 15.51 -12.46
N PRO A 428 38.79 15.83 -11.90
CA PRO A 428 39.52 14.95 -10.98
C PRO A 428 38.88 14.89 -9.57
N ALA A 429 37.55 14.77 -9.50
CA ALA A 429 36.74 14.96 -8.30
C ALA A 429 37.16 14.08 -7.12
N ARG A 430 37.38 12.77 -7.33
CA ARG A 430 37.85 11.89 -6.25
C ARG A 430 39.26 12.24 -5.75
N LYS A 431 40.15 12.73 -6.62
CA LYS A 431 41.51 13.16 -6.23
C LYS A 431 41.42 14.39 -5.33
N LEU A 432 40.61 15.38 -5.74
CA LEU A 432 40.38 16.61 -4.99
C LEU A 432 39.74 16.30 -3.63
N ALA A 433 38.66 15.51 -3.59
CA ALA A 433 38.01 15.12 -2.34
C ALA A 433 38.93 14.32 -1.40
N LYS A 434 39.84 13.50 -1.96
CA LYS A 434 40.82 12.73 -1.16
C LYS A 434 41.82 13.64 -0.45
N ALA A 435 42.18 14.80 -1.02
CA ALA A 435 43.11 15.74 -0.40
C ALA A 435 42.56 16.30 0.93
N HIS A 436 41.25 16.39 1.07
CA HIS A 436 40.56 16.79 2.31
C HIS A 436 40.24 15.61 3.24
N GLY A 437 40.81 14.42 3.00
CA GLY A 437 40.57 13.23 3.83
C GLY A 437 39.20 12.56 3.64
N VAL A 438 38.35 13.05 2.72
CA VAL A 438 37.00 12.51 2.47
C VAL A 438 36.84 12.06 1.01
N PRO A 439 37.49 10.97 0.57
CA PRO A 439 37.47 10.54 -0.84
C PRO A 439 36.08 10.14 -1.36
N ARG A 440 35.09 9.94 -0.48
CA ARG A 440 33.70 9.68 -0.86
C ARG A 440 32.93 10.94 -1.23
N ALA A 441 33.46 12.14 -0.95
CA ALA A 441 32.83 13.43 -1.25
C ALA A 441 33.13 13.94 -2.67
N ALA A 442 33.43 13.05 -3.62
CA ALA A 442 33.63 13.41 -5.03
C ALA A 442 32.39 14.10 -5.63
N ASN A 443 31.20 13.71 -5.18
CA ASN A 443 29.93 14.35 -5.53
C ASN A 443 29.87 15.82 -5.09
N THR A 444 30.44 16.18 -3.93
CA THR A 444 30.51 17.56 -3.45
C THR A 444 31.45 18.41 -4.30
N VAL A 445 32.58 17.85 -4.77
CA VAL A 445 33.46 18.54 -5.73
C VAL A 445 32.71 18.80 -7.04
N MET A 446 32.00 17.81 -7.57
CA MET A 446 31.18 17.98 -8.79
C MET A 446 30.09 19.04 -8.62
N LEU A 447 29.49 19.14 -7.44
CA LEU A 447 28.53 20.19 -7.11
C LEU A 447 29.19 21.59 -7.14
N GLY A 448 30.42 21.71 -6.62
CA GLY A 448 31.18 22.95 -6.66
C GLY A 448 31.52 23.39 -8.08
N VAL A 449 31.87 22.43 -8.96
CA VAL A 449 32.07 22.70 -10.39
C VAL A 449 30.77 23.18 -11.05
N LEU A 450 29.63 22.52 -10.79
CA LEU A 450 28.34 22.97 -11.32
C LEU A 450 27.95 24.38 -10.86
N MET A 451 28.24 24.69 -9.59
CA MET A 451 28.00 26.01 -9.01
C MET A 451 28.83 27.07 -9.72
N ALA A 452 30.15 26.87 -9.85
CA ALA A 452 31.06 27.80 -10.51
C ALA A 452 30.71 28.02 -12.00
N MET A 453 30.20 26.99 -12.68
CA MET A 453 29.78 27.11 -14.07
C MET A 453 28.47 27.88 -14.27
N GLY A 454 27.70 28.16 -13.21
CA GLY A 454 26.42 28.89 -13.30
C GLY A 454 25.32 28.17 -14.13
N VAL A 455 25.55 26.94 -14.58
CA VAL A 455 24.67 26.24 -15.56
C VAL A 455 23.29 25.86 -15.02
N THR A 456 23.14 25.87 -13.69
CA THR A 456 21.87 25.63 -12.98
C THR A 456 21.03 26.89 -12.81
N ASN A 457 21.57 28.07 -13.13
CA ASN A 457 20.99 29.39 -12.89
C ASN A 457 20.69 29.73 -11.42
N LEU A 458 21.18 28.93 -10.46
CA LEU A 458 21.03 29.19 -9.04
C LEU A 458 22.17 30.08 -8.50
N PRO A 459 21.88 31.01 -7.58
CA PRO A 459 22.93 31.80 -6.90
C PRO A 459 23.92 30.94 -6.11
N GLU A 460 25.19 31.35 -6.00
CA GLU A 460 26.20 30.55 -5.29
C GLU A 460 25.92 30.38 -3.79
N ASN A 461 25.36 31.41 -3.14
CA ASN A 461 25.09 31.38 -1.70
C ASN A 461 24.10 30.26 -1.31
N VAL A 462 23.14 29.92 -2.18
CA VAL A 462 22.14 28.90 -1.85
C VAL A 462 22.71 27.48 -1.76
N PHE A 463 23.82 27.20 -2.47
CA PHE A 463 24.51 25.91 -2.39
C PHE A 463 25.21 25.71 -1.04
N LYS A 464 25.83 26.76 -0.50
CA LYS A 464 26.50 26.70 0.81
C LYS A 464 25.50 26.42 1.93
N GLU A 465 24.37 27.09 1.90
CA GLU A 465 23.27 26.84 2.85
C GLU A 465 22.67 25.44 2.66
N ALA A 466 22.52 24.98 1.41
CA ALA A 466 22.05 23.62 1.14
C ALA A 466 23.00 22.54 1.68
N ILE A 467 24.33 22.72 1.59
CA ILE A 467 25.31 21.82 2.21
C ILE A 467 25.12 21.77 3.73
N LYS A 468 24.97 22.92 4.39
CA LYS A 468 24.71 22.96 5.85
C LYS A 468 23.44 22.20 6.20
N HIS A 469 22.37 22.36 5.41
CA HIS A 469 21.10 21.66 5.61
C HIS A 469 21.23 20.14 5.43
N THR A 470 21.80 19.70 4.30
CA THR A 470 21.97 18.26 3.98
C THR A 470 22.79 17.52 5.04
N PHE A 471 23.79 18.19 5.61
CA PHE A 471 24.72 17.59 6.59
C PHE A 471 24.43 17.99 8.04
N HIS A 472 23.27 18.57 8.37
CA HIS A 472 22.98 19.06 9.73
C HIS A 472 23.06 17.97 10.81
N LYS A 473 22.68 16.71 10.50
CA LYS A 473 22.83 15.56 11.42
C LYS A 473 24.29 15.11 11.62
N LYS A 474 25.23 15.63 10.83
CA LYS A 474 26.67 15.33 10.90
C LYS A 474 27.48 16.63 10.92
N PRO A 475 27.42 17.46 11.99
CA PRO A 475 28.05 18.77 12.05
C PRO A 475 29.55 18.77 11.70
N LYS A 476 30.28 17.72 12.11
CA LYS A 476 31.70 17.52 11.78
C LYS A 476 32.00 17.46 10.27
N LEU A 477 31.00 17.09 9.45
CA LEU A 477 31.13 17.00 8.01
C LEU A 477 30.78 18.30 7.28
N ILE A 478 30.16 19.29 7.94
CA ILE A 478 29.70 20.51 7.27
C ILE A 478 30.89 21.32 6.75
N ASN A 479 31.82 21.70 7.64
CA ASN A 479 32.96 22.54 7.27
C ASN A 479 33.82 21.89 6.19
N VAL A 480 34.14 20.60 6.34
CA VAL A 480 34.92 19.88 5.33
C VAL A 480 34.19 19.76 3.99
N ASN A 481 32.86 19.62 3.95
CA ASN A 481 32.14 19.61 2.67
C ASN A 481 32.04 21.00 2.04
N LEU A 482 32.00 22.08 2.84
CA LEU A 482 32.09 23.45 2.33
C LEU A 482 33.47 23.70 1.70
N GLU A 483 34.55 23.29 2.35
CA GLU A 483 35.91 23.37 1.78
C GLU A 483 36.06 22.55 0.49
N ILE A 484 35.46 21.36 0.45
CA ILE A 484 35.47 20.49 -0.75
C ILE A 484 34.64 21.12 -1.88
N LEU A 485 33.52 21.78 -1.56
CA LEU A 485 32.71 22.52 -2.53
C LEU A 485 33.55 23.66 -3.16
N GLU A 486 34.22 24.46 -2.34
CA GLU A 486 35.11 25.54 -2.79
C GLU A 486 36.29 25.02 -3.62
N THR A 487 36.83 23.86 -3.26
CA THR A 487 37.89 23.21 -4.05
C THR A 487 37.40 22.86 -5.47
N GLY A 488 36.12 22.48 -5.61
CA GLY A 488 35.49 22.29 -6.91
C GLY A 488 35.37 23.60 -7.70
N VAL A 489 35.03 24.71 -7.02
CA VAL A 489 34.93 26.05 -7.62
C VAL A 489 36.29 26.51 -8.14
N GLN A 490 37.32 26.46 -7.29
CA GLN A 490 38.68 26.86 -7.65
C GLN A 490 39.20 26.05 -8.84
N TRP A 491 39.01 24.73 -8.82
CA TRP A 491 39.40 23.89 -9.94
C TRP A 491 38.68 24.29 -11.24
N ALA A 492 37.38 24.60 -11.18
CA ALA A 492 36.63 25.06 -12.34
C ALA A 492 37.17 26.40 -12.89
N GLN A 493 37.42 27.38 -12.02
CA GLN A 493 37.96 28.69 -12.41
C GLN A 493 39.36 28.62 -13.03
N GLU A 494 40.20 27.69 -12.56
CA GLU A 494 41.56 27.51 -13.07
C GLU A 494 41.63 26.71 -14.38
N ASN A 495 40.66 25.84 -14.65
CA ASN A 495 40.74 24.83 -15.71
C ASN A 495 39.67 24.97 -16.79
N LEU A 496 38.63 25.78 -16.59
CA LEU A 496 37.53 25.98 -17.51
C LEU A 496 37.44 27.45 -17.90
N GLU A 497 37.08 27.70 -19.16
CA GLU A 497 36.59 29.01 -19.60
C GLU A 497 35.14 29.14 -19.09
N LEU A 498 34.95 29.99 -18.08
CA LEU A 498 33.70 30.23 -17.36
C LEU A 498 33.03 31.53 -17.81
#